data_AF-A0A9W9AW00-F1
#
_entry.id   AF-A0A9W9AW00-F1
#
_cell.length_a   1.000
_cell.length_b   1.000
_cell.length_c   1.000
_cell.angle_alpha   90.00
_cell.angle_beta   90.00
_cell.angle_gamma   90.00
#
_symmetry.space_group_name_H-M   'P 1'
#
loop_
_entity.id
_entity.type
_entity.pdbx_description
1 polymer ?
#
loop_
_entity_poly.entity_id
_entity_poly.type
_entity_poly.pdbx_seq_one_letter_code
_entity_poly.pdbx_strand_id
1 'polypeptide(L)'
;LRSFLSALLGYDPSQENLTGGILGVVKAHYGCIEAQGRGSLHCHMMIWLEGGLNPNEIKQRAIEDPESDFCARLIQFLDESISNSVPPLPNEPVHVPSDDKHPCSVRGTIMEGFDRSTMTSETAKQKDVHNLVMKCQVHTHSGTCYKYCKGNTHPKQCRFGLDASNTEPITYFNPANGELTLRCLDGLVNNFNEFIIRAIRCNMDIKFIGSGASAKAVLYYITNYITKSQLKAHVAFAALERAVTRLNEQDVDDDPLTVRAKKLLQKCAYMMISQQELSAQQVCTHLLGLEDHFTSHSYRNFYWISIERFLDSQVPSPEC
;
A
#
# COMPACT_ATOMS: atom_id res chain seq x y z
N LEU A 1 4.52 4.20 12.20
CA LEU A 1 3.72 5.02 11.27
C LEU A 1 3.44 6.42 11.79
N ARG A 2 3.11 6.64 13.07
CA ARG A 2 2.89 8.00 13.62
C ARG A 2 4.02 8.99 13.31
N SER A 3 5.28 8.61 13.54
CA SER A 3 6.44 9.45 13.18
C SER A 3 6.56 9.72 11.69
N PHE A 4 6.12 8.80 10.82
CA PHE A 4 6.09 9.03 9.39
C PHE A 4 5.03 10.09 9.03
N LEU A 5 3.83 10.00 9.62
CA LEU A 5 2.76 10.99 9.43
C LEU A 5 3.17 12.37 9.93
N SER A 6 3.71 12.47 11.15
CA SER A 6 4.05 13.78 11.73
C SER A 6 5.36 14.35 11.19
N ALA A 7 6.44 13.56 11.10
CA ALA A 7 7.76 14.10 10.78
C ALA A 7 8.02 14.19 9.26
N LEU A 8 7.49 13.26 8.48
CA LEU A 8 7.75 13.22 7.04
C LEU A 8 6.61 13.89 6.26
N LEU A 9 5.37 13.48 6.52
CA LEU A 9 4.20 14.09 5.87
C LEU A 9 3.79 15.42 6.51
N GLY A 10 4.34 15.79 7.66
CA GLY A 10 4.01 17.05 8.32
C GLY A 10 2.55 17.13 8.76
N TYR A 11 1.87 15.99 8.94
CA TYR A 11 0.44 15.98 9.27
C TYR A 11 0.22 16.55 10.66
N ASP A 12 -0.57 17.62 10.69
CA ASP A 12 -0.96 18.34 11.89
C ASP A 12 -2.47 18.16 12.13
N PRO A 13 -2.88 17.47 13.22
CA PRO A 13 -4.30 17.32 13.54
C PRO A 13 -5.05 18.64 13.78
N SER A 14 -4.39 19.73 14.20
CA SER A 14 -5.06 21.03 14.35
C SER A 14 -5.25 21.76 13.02
N GLN A 15 -4.58 21.28 11.96
CA GLN A 15 -4.61 21.86 10.61
C GLN A 15 -4.09 23.31 10.55
N GLU A 16 -3.24 23.70 11.50
CA GLU A 16 -2.65 25.03 11.59
C GLU A 16 -1.30 25.12 10.87
N ASN A 17 -0.59 24.00 10.75
CA ASN A 17 0.66 23.92 9.99
C ASN A 17 0.42 24.01 8.47
N LEU A 18 0.60 25.21 7.92
CA LEU A 18 0.51 25.47 6.47
C LEU A 18 1.81 25.21 5.71
N THR A 19 2.92 24.89 6.38
CA THR A 19 4.18 24.53 5.69
C THR A 19 4.08 23.16 5.04
N GLY A 20 3.34 22.23 5.67
CA GLY A 20 3.18 20.86 5.19
C GLY A 20 4.45 20.01 5.33
N GLY A 21 4.44 18.82 4.74
CA GLY A 21 5.58 17.91 4.68
C GLY A 21 6.08 17.70 3.25
N ILE A 22 6.75 16.56 3.03
CA ILE A 22 7.40 16.23 1.74
C ILE A 22 6.44 16.14 0.53
N LEU A 23 5.13 16.05 0.77
CA LEU A 23 4.09 16.02 -0.27
C LEU A 23 3.22 17.29 -0.24
N GLY A 24 3.56 18.29 0.58
CA GLY A 24 2.73 19.46 0.85
C GLY A 24 1.85 19.31 2.10
N VAL A 25 0.81 20.14 2.20
CA VAL A 25 -0.09 20.19 3.37
C VAL A 25 -1.07 19.01 3.32
N VAL A 26 -1.01 18.12 4.31
CA VAL A 26 -1.91 16.96 4.39
C VAL A 26 -3.20 17.33 5.13
N LYS A 27 -4.34 17.22 4.43
CA LYS A 27 -5.68 17.43 5.00
C LYS A 27 -6.28 16.18 5.62
N ALA A 28 -6.05 15.03 4.99
CA ALA A 28 -6.54 13.77 5.51
C ALA A 28 -5.62 12.62 5.14
N HIS A 29 -5.70 11.54 5.92
CA HIS A 29 -5.04 10.30 5.61
C HIS A 29 -5.84 9.12 6.18
N TYR A 30 -5.69 7.98 5.52
CA TYR A 30 -6.14 6.70 6.02
C TYR A 30 -5.09 5.66 5.66
N GLY A 31 -4.62 4.89 6.62
CA GLY A 31 -3.70 3.79 6.38
C GLY A 31 -4.10 2.54 7.15
N CYS A 32 -3.95 1.37 6.54
CA CYS A 32 -4.10 0.08 7.21
C CYS A 32 -2.80 -0.72 7.11
N ILE A 33 -2.52 -1.52 8.13
CA ILE A 33 -1.38 -2.42 8.21
C ILE A 33 -1.90 -3.85 8.10
N GLU A 34 -1.35 -4.60 7.17
CA GLU A 34 -1.57 -6.04 7.04
C GLU A 34 -0.25 -6.81 7.13
N ALA A 35 -0.32 -8.05 7.61
CA ALA A 35 0.77 -8.98 7.39
C ALA A 35 0.65 -9.63 6.01
N GLN A 36 1.72 -9.55 5.25
CA GLN A 36 1.81 -10.27 3.99
C GLN A 36 2.02 -11.76 4.23
N GLY A 37 1.86 -12.58 3.19
CA GLY A 37 2.00 -14.04 3.28
C GLY A 37 3.40 -14.55 3.71
N ARG A 38 4.38 -13.66 3.87
CA ARG A 38 5.73 -13.95 4.42
C ARG A 38 5.93 -13.40 5.83
N GLY A 39 4.88 -12.87 6.47
CA GLY A 39 4.88 -12.35 7.83
C GLY A 39 5.38 -10.90 7.99
N SER A 40 5.89 -10.26 6.94
CA SER A 40 6.25 -8.84 6.98
C SER A 40 5.00 -7.96 7.03
N LEU A 41 5.04 -6.92 7.88
CA LEU A 41 4.01 -5.89 7.92
C LEU A 41 4.12 -5.00 6.69
N HIS A 42 2.98 -4.67 6.10
CA HIS A 42 2.87 -3.81 4.93
C HIS A 42 1.74 -2.82 5.16
N CYS A 43 1.96 -1.57 4.76
CA CYS A 43 0.98 -0.51 4.92
C CYS A 43 0.44 -0.08 3.55
N HIS A 44 -0.89 -0.04 3.43
CA HIS A 44 -1.58 0.61 2.32
C HIS A 44 -2.16 1.92 2.84
N MET A 45 -1.89 3.04 2.17
CA MET A 45 -2.29 4.36 2.66
C MET A 45 -2.83 5.25 1.53
N MET A 46 -3.86 6.04 1.86
CA MET A 46 -4.32 7.17 1.08
C MET A 46 -3.98 8.46 1.82
N ILE A 47 -3.53 9.46 1.08
CA ILE A 47 -3.15 10.78 1.58
C ILE A 47 -3.89 11.81 0.72
N TRP A 48 -4.62 12.71 1.37
CA TRP A 48 -5.29 13.84 0.73
C TRP A 48 -4.53 15.11 1.06
N LEU A 49 -4.15 15.83 0.02
CA LEU A 49 -3.40 17.07 0.12
C LEU A 49 -4.33 18.27 -0.02
N GLU A 50 -3.94 19.39 0.58
CA GLU A 50 -4.59 20.67 0.35
C GLU A 50 -4.53 21.03 -1.14
N GLY A 51 -5.64 21.53 -1.67
CA GLY A 51 -5.75 21.82 -3.11
C GLY A 51 -5.86 20.58 -4.00
N GLY A 52 -6.03 19.38 -3.42
CA GLY A 52 -6.35 18.15 -4.15
C GLY A 52 -7.73 18.26 -4.81
N LEU A 53 -7.77 18.72 -6.06
CA LEU A 53 -9.00 18.89 -6.82
C LEU A 53 -9.67 17.55 -7.15
N ASN A 54 -10.96 17.62 -7.45
CA ASN A 54 -11.68 16.49 -8.00
C ASN A 54 -11.00 16.02 -9.31
N PRO A 55 -10.75 14.71 -9.52
CA PRO A 55 -10.19 14.20 -10.76
C PRO A 55 -10.88 14.69 -12.05
N ASN A 56 -12.20 14.87 -12.01
CA ASN A 56 -12.95 15.39 -13.15
C ASN A 56 -12.65 16.88 -13.41
N GLU A 57 -12.41 17.67 -12.36
CA GLU A 57 -12.02 19.08 -12.48
C GLU A 57 -10.59 19.20 -13.04
N ILE A 58 -9.67 18.35 -12.59
CA ILE A 58 -8.30 18.28 -13.15
C ILE A 58 -8.38 17.99 -14.65
N LYS A 59 -9.14 16.95 -15.02
CA LYS A 59 -9.35 16.54 -16.40
C LYS A 59 -9.97 17.66 -17.23
N GLN A 60 -10.99 18.34 -16.71
CA GLN A 60 -11.65 19.44 -17.41
C GLN A 60 -10.68 20.60 -17.67
N ARG A 61 -9.92 21.04 -16.64
CA ARG A 61 -8.91 22.09 -16.80
C ARG A 61 -7.84 21.71 -17.81
N ALA A 62 -7.43 20.44 -17.82
CA ALA A 62 -6.46 19.94 -18.78
C ALA A 62 -6.99 19.87 -20.22
N ILE A 63 -8.30 19.69 -20.42
CA ILE A 63 -8.93 19.75 -21.76
C ILE A 63 -9.09 21.20 -22.23
N GLU A 64 -9.51 22.09 -21.32
CA GLU A 64 -9.72 23.50 -21.61
C GLU A 64 -8.42 24.21 -21.98
N ASP A 65 -7.35 23.97 -21.21
CA ASP A 65 -6.03 24.53 -21.45
C ASP A 65 -4.92 23.60 -20.90
N PRO A 66 -4.43 22.66 -21.74
CA PRO A 66 -3.34 21.74 -21.36
C PRO A 66 -2.03 22.44 -21.02
N GLU A 67 -1.80 23.64 -21.57
CA GLU A 67 -0.58 24.45 -21.36
C GLU A 67 -0.76 25.48 -20.23
N SER A 68 -1.89 25.42 -19.52
CA SER A 68 -2.14 26.30 -18.38
C SER A 68 -1.07 26.17 -17.31
N ASP A 69 -0.85 27.27 -16.60
CA ASP A 69 0.00 27.32 -15.41
C ASP A 69 -0.40 26.26 -14.35
N PHE A 70 -1.68 25.93 -14.27
CA PHE A 70 -2.16 24.84 -13.43
C PHE A 70 -1.58 23.48 -13.82
N CYS A 71 -1.66 23.12 -15.11
CA CYS A 71 -1.15 21.84 -15.61
C CYS A 71 0.37 21.78 -15.45
N ALA A 72 1.08 22.86 -15.78
CA ALA A 72 2.53 22.95 -15.61
C ALA A 72 2.95 22.73 -14.14
N ARG A 73 2.28 23.38 -13.18
CA ARG A 73 2.58 23.20 -11.75
C ARG A 73 2.24 21.81 -11.23
N LEU A 74 1.15 21.19 -11.69
CA LEU A 74 0.83 19.82 -11.28
C LEU A 74 1.85 18.83 -11.83
N ILE A 75 2.26 18.98 -13.10
CA ILE A 75 3.31 18.17 -13.70
C ILE A 75 4.61 18.29 -12.90
N GLN A 76 5.04 19.52 -12.61
CA GLN A 76 6.23 19.77 -11.81
C GLN A 76 6.15 19.10 -10.43
N PHE A 77 5.03 19.29 -9.71
CA PHE A 77 4.83 18.68 -8.40
C PHE A 77 4.95 17.14 -8.45
N LEU A 78 4.37 16.50 -9.47
CA LEU A 78 4.40 15.05 -9.62
C LEU A 78 5.78 14.53 -9.97
N ASP A 79 6.50 15.21 -10.86
CA ASP A 79 7.85 14.85 -11.27
C ASP A 79 8.87 15.03 -10.13
N GLU A 80 8.66 16.02 -9.26
CA GLU A 80 9.46 16.22 -8.04
C GLU A 80 9.10 15.22 -6.94
N SER A 81 7.83 14.80 -6.85
CA SER A 81 7.35 13.89 -5.80
C SER A 81 7.56 12.42 -6.11
N ILE A 82 7.63 12.04 -7.40
CA ILE A 82 7.64 10.65 -7.85
C ILE A 82 8.90 10.38 -8.68
N SER A 83 9.78 9.57 -8.12
CA SER A 83 10.94 8.99 -8.78
C SER A 83 10.62 7.60 -9.32
N ASN A 84 11.21 7.25 -10.47
CA ASN A 84 10.97 6.00 -11.20
C ASN A 84 12.20 5.53 -11.98
N SER A 85 13.38 5.88 -11.46
CA SER A 85 14.66 5.37 -11.95
C SER A 85 15.61 5.23 -10.78
N VAL A 86 16.66 4.45 -11.00
CA VAL A 86 17.75 4.31 -10.04
C VAL A 86 18.59 5.58 -10.07
N PRO A 87 18.77 6.28 -8.94
CA PRO A 87 19.68 7.43 -8.87
C PRO A 87 21.10 7.02 -9.29
N PRO A 88 21.86 7.85 -10.02
CA PRO A 88 23.20 7.48 -10.45
C PRO A 88 24.14 7.27 -9.25
N LEU A 89 25.13 6.41 -9.42
CA LEU A 89 26.24 6.32 -8.47
C LEU A 89 26.97 7.67 -8.37
N PRO A 90 27.52 8.02 -7.19
CA PRO A 90 28.37 9.19 -7.09
C PRO A 90 29.65 9.02 -7.92
N ASN A 91 30.18 10.15 -8.41
CA ASN A 91 31.44 10.17 -9.16
C ASN A 91 32.64 9.80 -8.30
N GLU A 92 32.62 10.20 -7.02
CA GLU A 92 33.67 9.90 -6.07
C GLU A 92 33.37 8.59 -5.34
N PRO A 93 34.32 7.64 -5.29
CA PRO A 93 34.16 6.42 -4.54
C PRO A 93 33.95 6.74 -3.05
N VAL A 94 32.84 6.26 -2.51
CA VAL A 94 32.54 6.32 -1.08
C VAL A 94 32.01 4.98 -0.65
N HIS A 95 32.47 4.52 0.51
CA HIS A 95 31.98 3.30 1.11
C HIS A 95 30.87 3.61 2.10
N VAL A 96 29.78 2.84 2.04
CA VAL A 96 28.62 2.99 2.94
C VAL A 96 28.22 1.63 3.52
N PRO A 97 27.56 1.59 4.69
CA PRO A 97 27.13 0.32 5.30
C PRO A 97 26.25 -0.57 4.40
N SER A 98 25.55 0.02 3.44
CA SER A 98 24.71 -0.69 2.47
C SER A 98 25.49 -1.36 1.33
N ASP A 99 26.81 -1.19 1.27
CA ASP A 99 27.68 -1.99 0.39
C ASP A 99 27.88 -3.40 0.97
N ASP A 100 28.05 -3.52 2.29
CA ASP A 100 28.34 -4.80 2.96
C ASP A 100 27.06 -5.53 3.41
N LYS A 101 26.02 -4.77 3.75
CA LYS A 101 24.78 -5.29 4.33
C LYS A 101 23.60 -4.93 3.46
N HIS A 102 22.52 -5.70 3.58
CA HIS A 102 21.27 -5.36 2.91
C HIS A 102 20.83 -3.93 3.31
N PRO A 103 20.50 -3.03 2.37
CA PRO A 103 20.16 -1.64 2.66
C PRO A 103 19.06 -1.47 3.72
N CYS A 104 18.03 -2.34 3.71
CA CYS A 104 16.96 -2.36 4.72
C CYS A 104 17.41 -2.74 6.15
N SER A 105 18.57 -3.39 6.30
CA SER A 105 19.08 -3.86 7.60
C SER A 105 19.97 -2.83 8.30
N VAL A 106 20.32 -1.75 7.61
CA VAL A 106 21.15 -0.67 8.14
C VAL A 106 20.31 0.60 8.31
N ARG A 107 20.68 1.47 9.24
CA ARG A 107 20.00 2.75 9.50
C ARG A 107 20.50 3.86 8.55
N GLY A 108 20.78 3.50 7.30
CA GLY A 108 21.39 4.36 6.28
C GLY A 108 22.81 4.76 6.64
N THR A 109 23.18 6.00 6.30
CA THR A 109 24.47 6.58 6.71
C THR A 109 24.55 6.84 8.21
N ILE A 110 23.47 6.63 9.00
CA ILE A 110 23.42 6.86 10.44
C ILE A 110 23.53 5.56 11.24
N MET A 111 24.75 5.12 11.55
CA MET A 111 25.02 4.11 12.57
C MET A 111 25.90 4.68 13.69
N GLU A 112 25.56 4.38 14.95
CA GLU A 112 26.49 4.55 16.07
C GLU A 112 27.76 3.74 15.77
N GLY A 113 28.91 4.41 15.72
CA GLY A 113 30.22 3.81 15.41
C GLY A 113 30.84 4.23 14.08
N PHE A 114 30.14 5.00 13.22
CA PHE A 114 30.74 5.67 12.06
C PHE A 114 30.98 7.15 12.33
N ASP A 115 32.05 7.71 11.75
CA ASP A 115 32.46 9.10 11.94
C ASP A 115 31.40 10.09 11.42
N ARG A 116 30.88 10.95 12.31
CA ARG A 116 29.91 12.01 11.99
C ARG A 116 30.30 12.88 10.78
N SER A 117 31.60 13.00 10.47
CA SER A 117 32.10 13.79 9.34
C SER A 117 31.77 13.17 7.96
N THR A 118 31.72 11.84 7.85
CA THR A 118 31.38 11.12 6.60
C THR A 118 29.87 10.96 6.41
N MET A 119 29.09 11.21 7.46
CA MET A 119 27.64 10.97 7.53
C MET A 119 26.78 12.11 6.97
N THR A 120 27.37 13.30 6.81
CA THR A 120 26.75 14.47 6.16
C THR A 120 27.11 14.60 4.68
N SER A 121 28.10 13.82 4.21
CA SER A 121 28.55 13.84 2.82
C SER A 121 27.39 13.49 1.88
N GLU A 122 27.11 14.39 0.95
CA GLU A 122 26.07 14.17 -0.04
C GLU A 122 26.40 12.97 -0.93
N THR A 123 27.68 12.74 -1.19
CA THR A 123 28.20 11.55 -1.89
C THR A 123 27.79 10.25 -1.20
N ALA A 124 27.92 10.18 0.14
CA ALA A 124 27.54 9.00 0.91
C ALA A 124 26.03 8.75 0.89
N LYS A 125 25.23 9.82 1.01
CA LYS A 125 23.76 9.72 0.92
C LYS A 125 23.33 9.25 -0.47
N GLN A 126 23.91 9.82 -1.53
CA GLN A 126 23.63 9.42 -2.90
C GLN A 126 23.95 7.93 -3.12
N LYS A 127 25.11 7.47 -2.65
CA LYS A 127 25.49 6.05 -2.72
C LYS A 127 24.51 5.14 -1.99
N ASP A 128 24.11 5.50 -0.77
CA ASP A 128 23.18 4.71 0.02
C ASP A 128 21.77 4.65 -0.62
N VAL A 129 21.28 5.76 -1.16
CA VAL A 129 20.00 5.81 -1.88
C VAL A 129 20.07 4.96 -3.15
N HIS A 130 21.14 5.05 -3.93
CA HIS A 130 21.36 4.18 -5.09
C HIS A 130 21.24 2.70 -4.69
N ASN A 131 22.02 2.27 -3.69
CA ASN A 131 22.02 0.88 -3.22
C ASN A 131 20.60 0.46 -2.75
N LEU A 132 19.89 1.35 -2.05
CA LEU A 132 18.54 1.10 -1.56
C LEU A 132 17.51 0.96 -2.69
N VAL A 133 17.50 1.87 -3.67
CA VAL A 133 16.58 1.81 -4.81
C VAL A 133 16.89 0.59 -5.68
N MET A 134 18.18 0.33 -5.97
CA MET A 134 18.61 -0.87 -6.69
C MET A 134 18.09 -2.15 -6.04
N LYS A 135 18.13 -2.23 -4.70
CA LYS A 135 17.76 -3.45 -4.00
C LYS A 135 16.26 -3.57 -3.74
N CYS A 136 15.55 -2.46 -3.55
CA CYS A 136 14.17 -2.46 -3.07
C CYS A 136 13.14 -2.04 -4.09
N GLN A 137 13.52 -1.36 -5.18
CA GLN A 137 12.56 -0.83 -6.17
C GLN A 137 12.69 -1.45 -7.55
N VAL A 138 13.88 -1.93 -7.91
CA VAL A 138 14.09 -2.63 -9.18
C VAL A 138 13.39 -3.98 -9.16
N HIS A 139 12.48 -4.16 -10.11
CA HIS A 139 11.71 -5.38 -10.27
C HIS A 139 12.54 -6.48 -10.91
N THR A 140 12.45 -7.69 -10.35
CA THR A 140 12.93 -8.91 -10.98
C THR A 140 11.74 -9.82 -11.21
N HIS A 141 11.46 -10.16 -12.47
CA HIS A 141 10.32 -11.01 -12.77
C HIS A 141 10.47 -12.39 -12.12
N SER A 142 9.38 -12.87 -11.55
CA SER A 142 9.28 -14.17 -10.91
C SER A 142 7.99 -14.88 -11.33
N GLY A 143 7.78 -16.11 -10.89
CA GLY A 143 6.53 -16.84 -11.17
C GLY A 143 5.27 -16.07 -10.76
N THR A 144 5.34 -15.22 -9.73
CA THR A 144 4.21 -14.36 -9.31
C THR A 144 3.80 -13.35 -10.38
N CYS A 145 4.76 -12.86 -11.18
CA CYS A 145 4.50 -11.90 -12.25
C CYS A 145 3.60 -12.49 -13.33
N TYR A 146 3.72 -13.80 -13.56
CA TYR A 146 3.02 -14.51 -14.62
C TYR A 146 1.88 -15.39 -14.11
N LYS A 147 1.44 -15.18 -12.85
CA LYS A 147 0.39 -15.96 -12.19
C LYS A 147 -0.90 -16.07 -13.02
N TYR A 148 -1.22 -15.03 -13.79
CA TYR A 148 -2.43 -14.97 -14.62
C TYR A 148 -2.18 -15.20 -16.11
N CYS A 149 -0.93 -15.42 -16.52
CA CYS A 149 -0.60 -15.80 -17.89
C CYS A 149 -0.92 -17.29 -18.07
N LYS A 150 -2.15 -17.59 -18.52
CA LYS A 150 -2.58 -18.96 -18.82
C LYS A 150 -2.28 -19.29 -20.30
N GLY A 151 -1.59 -20.41 -20.53
CA GLY A 151 -1.25 -20.89 -21.87
C GLY A 151 -0.05 -20.17 -22.51
N ASN A 152 0.39 -20.68 -23.66
CA ASN A 152 1.53 -20.14 -24.44
C ASN A 152 1.08 -19.29 -25.65
N THR A 153 -0.20 -18.89 -25.71
CA THR A 153 -0.75 -18.18 -26.88
C THR A 153 -0.44 -16.69 -26.90
N HIS A 154 -0.05 -16.11 -25.76
CA HIS A 154 0.32 -14.70 -25.65
C HIS A 154 1.67 -14.54 -24.95
N PRO A 155 2.43 -13.47 -25.26
CA PRO A 155 3.63 -13.12 -24.52
C PRO A 155 3.33 -13.00 -23.03
N LYS A 156 4.24 -13.50 -22.20
CA LYS A 156 4.12 -13.39 -20.74
C LYS A 156 4.20 -11.92 -20.35
N GLN A 157 3.09 -11.36 -19.88
CA GLN A 157 3.02 -9.99 -19.39
C GLN A 157 3.16 -9.98 -17.86
N CYS A 158 3.93 -9.02 -17.35
CA CYS A 158 4.03 -8.82 -15.91
C CYS A 158 2.68 -8.34 -15.37
N ARG A 159 2.10 -9.07 -14.41
CA ARG A 159 0.87 -8.67 -13.70
C ARG A 159 0.94 -7.24 -13.13
N PHE A 160 2.12 -6.77 -12.77
CA PHE A 160 2.34 -5.45 -12.19
C PHE A 160 2.54 -4.35 -13.24
N GLY A 161 2.53 -4.68 -14.55
CA GLY A 161 2.74 -3.72 -15.63
C GLY A 161 4.18 -3.20 -15.76
N LEU A 162 5.15 -3.87 -15.13
CA LEU A 162 6.57 -3.50 -15.17
C LEU A 162 7.29 -4.25 -16.29
N ASP A 163 7.85 -3.48 -17.21
CA ASP A 163 8.56 -3.94 -18.40
C ASP A 163 9.60 -2.90 -18.82
N ALA A 164 10.76 -3.33 -19.30
CA ALA A 164 11.83 -2.42 -19.73
C ALA A 164 11.43 -1.54 -20.92
N SER A 165 10.43 -1.95 -21.71
CA SER A 165 9.88 -1.16 -22.82
C SER A 165 8.87 -0.10 -22.36
N ASN A 166 8.40 -0.15 -21.11
CA ASN A 166 7.46 0.82 -20.57
C ASN A 166 8.22 2.08 -20.12
N THR A 167 8.55 2.94 -21.08
CA THR A 167 9.26 4.20 -20.84
C THR A 167 8.50 5.36 -21.44
N GLU A 168 8.46 6.46 -20.70
CA GLU A 168 7.89 7.73 -21.14
C GLU A 168 8.83 8.86 -20.67
N PRO A 169 9.45 9.63 -21.57
CA PRO A 169 10.45 10.63 -21.19
C PRO A 169 9.88 11.83 -20.42
N ILE A 170 8.61 12.19 -20.61
CA ILE A 170 8.01 13.39 -20.01
C ILE A 170 6.61 13.12 -19.48
N THR A 171 6.24 13.85 -18.42
CA THR A 171 4.85 13.87 -17.95
C THR A 171 4.07 14.87 -18.79
N TYR A 172 2.88 14.49 -19.28
CA TYR A 172 2.03 15.36 -20.08
C TYR A 172 0.54 15.01 -19.96
N PHE A 173 -0.32 15.98 -20.25
CA PHE A 173 -1.75 15.76 -20.44
C PHE A 173 -2.06 15.50 -21.90
N ASN A 174 -2.85 14.47 -22.19
CA ASN A 174 -3.35 14.23 -23.54
C ASN A 174 -4.42 15.30 -23.88
N PRO A 175 -4.21 16.15 -24.90
CA PRO A 175 -5.13 17.24 -25.22
C PRO A 175 -6.52 16.76 -25.65
N ALA A 176 -6.64 15.54 -26.18
CA ALA A 176 -7.91 15.04 -26.71
C ALA A 176 -8.87 14.59 -25.59
N ASN A 177 -8.35 14.12 -24.47
CA ASN A 177 -9.17 13.53 -23.41
C ASN A 177 -8.78 13.99 -22.00
N GLY A 178 -7.77 14.84 -21.81
CA GLY A 178 -7.32 15.33 -20.51
C GLY A 178 -6.68 14.27 -19.61
N GLU A 179 -6.32 13.11 -20.14
CA GLU A 179 -5.66 12.07 -19.36
C GLU A 179 -4.20 12.41 -19.10
N LEU A 180 -3.78 12.30 -17.85
CA LEU A 180 -2.40 12.50 -17.44
C LEU A 180 -1.58 11.24 -17.69
N THR A 181 -0.52 11.37 -18.47
CA THR A 181 0.52 10.36 -18.62
C THR A 181 1.74 10.80 -17.81
N LEU A 182 2.20 9.94 -16.90
CA LEU A 182 3.38 10.21 -16.09
C LEU A 182 4.65 9.75 -16.80
N ARG A 183 5.71 10.55 -16.68
CA ARG A 183 7.07 10.17 -17.01
C ARG A 183 7.42 8.84 -16.36
N CYS A 184 8.08 7.96 -17.10
CA CYS A 184 8.65 6.70 -16.63
C CYS A 184 10.03 6.52 -17.26
N LEU A 185 11.10 6.77 -16.48
CA LEU A 185 12.48 6.68 -17.01
C LEU A 185 13.01 5.26 -17.02
N ASP A 186 12.53 4.40 -16.11
CA ASP A 186 12.88 2.99 -16.05
C ASP A 186 11.63 2.16 -15.73
N GLY A 187 11.10 1.46 -16.73
CA GLY A 187 9.88 0.66 -16.61
C GLY A 187 10.00 -0.58 -15.71
N LEU A 188 11.19 -0.89 -15.20
CA LEU A 188 11.40 -1.94 -14.20
C LEU A 188 11.48 -1.39 -12.76
N VAL A 189 11.50 -0.07 -12.57
CA VAL A 189 11.57 0.55 -11.24
C VAL A 189 10.17 0.96 -10.81
N ASN A 190 9.74 0.52 -9.62
CA ASN A 190 8.48 1.01 -9.05
C ASN A 190 8.56 2.52 -8.78
N ASN A 191 7.42 3.20 -8.86
CA ASN A 191 7.32 4.60 -8.43
C ASN A 191 7.60 4.71 -6.93
N PHE A 192 8.54 5.57 -6.55
CA PHE A 192 8.87 5.84 -5.15
C PHE A 192 9.04 7.34 -4.90
N ASN A 193 9.03 7.75 -3.64
CA ASN A 193 9.47 9.08 -3.25
C ASN A 193 10.83 8.95 -2.56
N GLU A 194 11.80 9.78 -2.95
CA GLU A 194 13.18 9.68 -2.48
C GLU A 194 13.29 9.83 -0.95
N PHE A 195 12.54 10.76 -0.36
CA PHE A 195 12.55 10.98 1.08
C PHE A 195 11.86 9.85 1.84
N ILE A 196 10.74 9.34 1.31
CA ILE A 196 10.04 8.20 1.91
C ILE A 196 10.94 6.97 1.94
N ILE A 197 11.51 6.57 0.80
CA ILE A 197 12.33 5.36 0.74
C ILE A 197 13.54 5.46 1.68
N ARG A 198 14.17 6.63 1.81
CA ARG A 198 15.27 6.88 2.75
C ARG A 198 14.87 6.68 4.21
N ALA A 199 13.66 7.12 4.57
CA ALA A 199 13.15 7.04 5.93
C ALA A 199 12.70 5.62 6.31
N ILE A 200 11.96 4.94 5.42
CA ILE A 200 11.37 3.62 5.73
C ILE A 200 12.29 2.46 5.35
N ARG A 201 13.22 2.68 4.42
CA ARG A 201 14.22 1.74 3.91
C ARG A 201 13.65 0.39 3.47
N CYS A 202 12.50 0.40 2.80
CA CYS A 202 11.87 -0.79 2.25
C CYS A 202 11.19 -0.46 0.91
N ASN A 203 10.73 -1.50 0.22
CA ASN A 203 9.95 -1.33 -1.01
C ASN A 203 8.68 -0.50 -0.72
N MET A 204 8.36 0.40 -1.64
CA MET A 204 7.17 1.24 -1.63
C MET A 204 6.69 1.47 -3.06
N ASP A 205 5.41 1.81 -3.21
CA ASP A 205 4.81 2.20 -4.48
C ASP A 205 3.93 3.43 -4.24
N ILE A 206 4.31 4.58 -4.80
CA ILE A 206 3.53 5.82 -4.72
C ILE A 206 2.84 6.08 -6.06
N LYS A 207 1.54 6.42 -6.01
CA LYS A 207 0.76 6.73 -7.22
C LYS A 207 -0.11 7.95 -6.99
N PHE A 208 -0.15 8.82 -7.99
CA PHE A 208 -1.11 9.91 -8.04
C PHE A 208 -2.48 9.40 -8.52
N ILE A 209 -3.55 9.86 -7.86
CA ILE A 209 -4.93 9.49 -8.20
C ILE A 209 -5.57 10.68 -8.93
N GLY A 210 -5.27 10.80 -10.21
CA GLY A 210 -5.71 11.93 -11.04
C GLY A 210 -6.98 11.70 -11.86
N SER A 211 -7.53 10.49 -11.88
CA SER A 211 -8.73 10.15 -12.68
C SER A 211 -9.79 9.43 -11.85
N GLY A 212 -11.06 9.58 -12.22
CA GLY A 212 -12.17 8.87 -11.57
C GLY A 212 -12.04 7.34 -11.67
N ALA A 213 -11.50 6.83 -12.79
CA ALA A 213 -11.23 5.40 -12.97
C ALA A 213 -10.12 4.92 -12.02
N SER A 214 -9.01 5.67 -11.92
CA SER A 214 -7.92 5.40 -10.99
C SER A 214 -8.40 5.44 -9.54
N ALA A 215 -9.22 6.44 -9.19
CA ALA A 215 -9.81 6.55 -7.85
C ALA A 215 -10.67 5.34 -7.52
N LYS A 216 -11.55 4.93 -8.42
CA LYS A 216 -12.40 3.75 -8.24
C LYS A 216 -11.58 2.47 -8.09
N ALA A 217 -10.56 2.29 -8.93
CA ALA A 217 -9.66 1.13 -8.87
C ALA A 217 -8.89 1.08 -7.54
N VAL A 218 -8.35 2.21 -7.08
CA VAL A 218 -7.65 2.30 -5.79
C VAL A 218 -8.59 2.06 -4.61
N LEU A 219 -9.81 2.58 -4.64
CA LEU A 219 -10.81 2.31 -3.62
C LEU A 219 -11.09 0.80 -3.52
N TYR A 220 -11.38 0.11 -4.64
CA TYR A 220 -11.56 -1.34 -4.60
C TYR A 220 -10.32 -2.08 -4.10
N TYR A 221 -9.13 -1.67 -4.55
CA TYR A 221 -7.87 -2.26 -4.12
C TYR A 221 -7.72 -2.14 -2.60
N ILE A 222 -7.79 -0.92 -2.05
CA ILE A 222 -7.61 -0.66 -0.62
C ILE A 222 -8.72 -1.31 0.20
N THR A 223 -9.98 -1.25 -0.24
CA THR A 223 -11.09 -1.94 0.43
C THR A 223 -10.79 -3.43 0.55
N ASN A 224 -10.27 -4.10 -0.48
CA ASN A 224 -9.90 -5.51 -0.40
C ASN A 224 -8.80 -5.80 0.65
N TYR A 225 -7.92 -4.84 0.93
CA TYR A 225 -6.90 -4.97 1.99
C TYR A 225 -7.48 -4.70 3.39
N ILE A 226 -8.36 -3.69 3.51
CA ILE A 226 -9.09 -3.41 4.75
C ILE A 226 -9.97 -4.60 5.14
N THR A 227 -10.68 -5.19 4.18
CA THR A 227 -11.62 -6.30 4.41
C THR A 227 -10.98 -7.67 4.26
N LYS A 228 -9.64 -7.73 4.11
CA LYS A 228 -8.94 -8.99 3.88
C LYS A 228 -9.10 -9.91 5.08
N SER A 229 -9.89 -10.96 4.90
CA SER A 229 -10.07 -11.98 5.93
C SER A 229 -8.72 -12.57 6.34
N GLN A 230 -8.40 -12.51 7.63
CA GLN A 230 -7.18 -13.14 8.16
C GLN A 230 -7.21 -14.66 8.01
N LEU A 231 -8.40 -15.26 7.90
CA LEU A 231 -8.59 -16.70 7.75
C LEU A 231 -8.78 -17.09 6.27
N LYS A 232 -7.83 -17.84 5.72
CA LYS A 232 -7.98 -18.42 4.38
C LYS A 232 -8.95 -19.61 4.44
N ALA A 233 -9.79 -19.77 3.41
CA ALA A 233 -10.84 -20.79 3.38
C ALA A 233 -10.32 -22.23 3.63
N HIS A 234 -9.13 -22.60 3.17
CA HIS A 234 -8.58 -23.95 3.43
C HIS A 234 -8.24 -24.19 4.92
N VAL A 235 -7.82 -23.15 5.65
CA VAL A 235 -7.63 -23.22 7.11
C VAL A 235 -8.97 -23.40 7.80
N ALA A 236 -10.01 -22.73 7.29
CA ALA A 236 -11.38 -22.92 7.77
C ALA A 236 -11.84 -24.37 7.58
N PHE A 237 -11.64 -24.94 6.38
CA PHE A 237 -12.03 -26.31 6.05
C PHE A 237 -11.26 -27.36 6.86
N ALA A 238 -9.94 -27.22 7.02
CA ALA A 238 -9.13 -28.14 7.83
C ALA A 238 -9.53 -28.10 9.33
N ALA A 239 -9.85 -26.91 9.85
CA ALA A 239 -10.35 -26.77 11.22
C ALA A 239 -11.76 -27.37 11.39
N LEU A 240 -12.63 -27.22 10.39
CA LEU A 240 -13.95 -27.85 10.32
C LEU A 240 -13.82 -29.38 10.33
N GLU A 241 -13.01 -29.95 9.44
CA GLU A 241 -12.75 -31.38 9.36
C GLU A 241 -12.29 -31.93 10.72
N ARG A 242 -11.27 -31.31 11.32
CA ARG A 242 -10.73 -31.74 12.62
C ARG A 242 -11.72 -31.63 13.77
N ALA A 243 -12.57 -30.60 13.77
CA ALA A 243 -13.62 -30.43 14.76
C ALA A 243 -14.73 -31.48 14.60
N VAL A 244 -15.09 -31.85 13.36
CA VAL A 244 -16.02 -32.95 13.07
C VAL A 244 -15.45 -34.28 13.56
N THR A 245 -14.18 -34.59 13.26
CA THR A 245 -13.52 -35.83 13.72
C THR A 245 -13.56 -35.97 15.23
N ARG A 246 -13.17 -34.94 15.99
CA ARG A 246 -13.19 -34.97 17.47
C ARG A 246 -14.60 -35.10 18.08
N LEU A 247 -15.63 -34.69 17.35
CA LEU A 247 -17.02 -34.82 17.81
C LEU A 247 -17.61 -36.20 17.53
N ASN A 248 -17.10 -36.91 16.53
CA ASN A 248 -17.45 -38.31 16.30
C ASN A 248 -16.77 -39.26 17.30
N GLU A 249 -15.72 -38.79 17.99
CA GLU A 249 -15.02 -39.53 19.06
C GLU A 249 -15.68 -39.40 20.45
N GLN A 250 -16.61 -38.46 20.66
CA GLN A 250 -17.33 -38.29 21.94
C GLN A 250 -18.79 -38.74 21.80
N ASP A 251 -19.16 -39.78 22.54
CA ASP A 251 -20.43 -40.48 22.40
C ASP A 251 -21.65 -39.74 22.98
N VAL A 252 -22.80 -40.20 22.50
CA VAL A 252 -24.17 -39.67 22.53
C VAL A 252 -24.77 -39.56 23.93
N ASP A 253 -25.22 -38.36 24.33
CA ASP A 253 -26.62 -38.15 24.77
C ASP A 253 -26.99 -36.67 25.00
N ASP A 254 -28.29 -36.42 24.83
CA ASP A 254 -29.09 -35.22 25.08
C ASP A 254 -29.15 -34.08 24.02
N ASP A 255 -30.36 -34.03 23.42
CA ASP A 255 -31.01 -33.14 22.45
C ASP A 255 -30.18 -32.63 21.26
N PRO A 256 -30.16 -33.36 20.13
CA PRO A 256 -28.86 -33.86 19.69
C PRO A 256 -28.34 -33.23 18.40
N LEU A 257 -29.13 -32.38 17.71
CA LEU A 257 -28.76 -31.89 16.38
C LEU A 257 -28.47 -30.39 16.38
N THR A 258 -29.36 -29.55 16.90
CA THR A 258 -29.14 -28.09 16.93
C THR A 258 -28.08 -27.70 17.96
N VAL A 259 -28.08 -28.32 19.15
CA VAL A 259 -27.06 -28.08 20.18
C VAL A 259 -25.72 -28.65 19.75
N ARG A 260 -25.71 -29.84 19.13
CA ARG A 260 -24.51 -30.45 18.54
C ARG A 260 -23.96 -29.63 17.37
N ALA A 261 -24.82 -29.09 16.50
CA ALA A 261 -24.43 -28.20 15.41
C ALA A 261 -23.85 -26.88 15.94
N LYS A 262 -24.45 -26.27 16.97
CA LYS A 262 -23.90 -25.07 17.63
C LYS A 262 -22.54 -25.36 18.28
N LYS A 263 -22.41 -26.48 19.01
CA LYS A 263 -21.13 -26.92 19.61
C LYS A 263 -20.07 -27.23 18.54
N LEU A 264 -20.47 -27.84 17.42
CA LEU A 264 -19.60 -28.07 16.27
C LEU A 264 -19.12 -26.75 15.69
N LEU A 265 -20.02 -25.82 15.36
CA LEU A 265 -19.65 -24.50 14.84
C LEU A 265 -18.74 -23.73 15.79
N GLN A 266 -18.99 -23.78 17.11
CA GLN A 266 -18.11 -23.19 18.11
C GLN A 266 -16.73 -23.86 18.17
N LYS A 267 -16.66 -25.21 18.19
CA LYS A 267 -15.38 -25.94 18.16
C LYS A 267 -14.62 -25.69 16.86
N CYS A 268 -15.29 -25.63 15.72
CA CYS A 268 -14.71 -25.23 14.44
C CYS A 268 -14.14 -23.81 14.55
N ALA A 269 -14.89 -22.86 15.09
CA ALA A 269 -14.44 -21.48 15.29
C ALA A 269 -13.21 -21.39 16.19
N TYR A 270 -13.21 -22.07 17.34
CA TYR A 270 -12.05 -22.09 18.24
C TYR A 270 -10.85 -22.80 17.60
N MET A 271 -11.07 -23.88 16.85
CA MET A 271 -10.00 -24.57 16.13
C MET A 271 -9.42 -23.69 15.02
N MET A 272 -10.27 -22.98 14.27
CA MET A 272 -9.86 -22.02 13.24
C MET A 272 -8.94 -20.95 13.81
N ILE A 273 -9.31 -20.38 14.97
CA ILE A 273 -8.48 -19.38 15.66
C ILE A 273 -7.19 -20.01 16.19
N SER A 274 -7.25 -21.21 16.78
CA SER A 274 -6.08 -21.88 17.37
C SER A 274 -5.03 -22.35 16.36
N GLN A 275 -5.45 -22.63 15.11
CA GLN A 275 -4.56 -23.03 14.02
C GLN A 275 -4.10 -21.83 13.19
N GLN A 276 -4.56 -20.63 13.53
CA GLN A 276 -4.13 -19.43 12.83
C GLN A 276 -2.69 -19.11 13.24
N GLU A 277 -1.75 -19.31 12.32
CA GLU A 277 -0.38 -18.84 12.48
C GLU A 277 -0.33 -17.33 12.35
N LEU A 278 0.29 -16.67 13.33
CA LEU A 278 0.57 -15.25 13.32
C LEU A 278 2.08 -15.04 13.15
N SER A 279 2.46 -14.06 12.34
CA SER A 279 3.86 -13.68 12.22
C SER A 279 4.38 -13.07 13.52
N ALA A 280 5.68 -13.24 13.79
CA ALA A 280 6.33 -12.62 14.94
C ALA A 280 6.10 -11.10 14.98
N GLN A 281 6.12 -10.45 13.82
CA GLN A 281 5.91 -9.02 13.69
C GLN A 281 4.48 -8.60 14.09
N GLN A 282 3.45 -9.36 13.71
CA GLN A 282 2.07 -9.10 14.16
C GLN A 282 1.94 -9.24 15.66
N VAL A 283 2.51 -10.31 16.23
CA VAL A 283 2.48 -10.56 17.68
C VAL A 283 3.19 -9.43 18.42
N CYS A 284 4.38 -9.02 17.98
CA CYS A 284 5.09 -7.89 18.58
C CYS A 284 4.29 -6.58 18.49
N THR A 285 3.66 -6.30 17.35
CA THR A 285 2.84 -5.08 17.15
C THR A 285 1.69 -5.05 18.15
N HIS A 286 1.00 -6.17 18.31
CA HIS A 286 -0.08 -6.31 19.26
C HIS A 286 0.39 -6.18 20.72
N LEU A 287 1.48 -6.85 21.09
CA LEU A 287 2.05 -6.80 22.44
C LEU A 287 2.56 -5.39 22.81
N LEU A 288 3.05 -4.64 21.83
CA LEU A 288 3.48 -3.25 22.02
C LEU A 288 2.32 -2.24 22.00
N GLY A 289 1.07 -2.70 21.83
CA GLY A 289 -0.11 -1.83 21.76
C GLY A 289 -0.09 -0.89 20.55
N LEU A 290 0.58 -1.29 19.47
CA LEU A 290 0.62 -0.51 18.23
C LEU A 290 -0.67 -0.73 17.43
N GLU A 291 -1.15 0.35 16.81
CA GLU A 291 -2.35 0.33 15.97
C GLU A 291 -2.09 -0.41 14.63
N ASP A 292 -3.13 -1.05 14.12
CA ASP A 292 -3.18 -1.69 12.81
C ASP A 292 -3.80 -0.78 11.72
N HIS A 293 -4.30 0.39 12.11
CA HIS A 293 -4.80 1.41 11.20
C HIS A 293 -4.54 2.82 11.75
N PHE A 294 -4.47 3.80 10.86
CA PHE A 294 -4.17 5.19 11.18
C PHE A 294 -5.12 6.10 10.40
N THR A 295 -5.84 6.96 11.09
CA THR A 295 -6.85 7.82 10.48
C THR A 295 -6.74 9.24 10.99
N SER A 296 -6.99 10.21 10.10
CA SER A 296 -7.14 11.61 10.50
C SER A 296 -8.52 11.96 11.05
N HIS A 297 -9.53 11.14 10.75
CA HIS A 297 -10.92 11.40 11.12
C HIS A 297 -11.49 10.24 11.94
N SER A 298 -12.52 10.58 12.72
CA SER A 298 -13.37 9.60 13.40
C SER A 298 -14.49 9.17 12.47
N TYR A 299 -14.66 7.86 12.33
CA TYR A 299 -15.72 7.27 11.51
C TYR A 299 -16.84 6.72 12.40
N ARG A 300 -18.03 6.58 11.83
CA ARG A 300 -19.16 5.90 12.48
C ARG A 300 -19.43 4.57 11.80
N ASN A 301 -19.89 3.60 12.59
CA ASN A 301 -20.30 2.32 12.06
C ASN A 301 -21.46 2.50 11.08
N PHE A 302 -21.24 2.04 9.86
CA PHE A 302 -22.24 2.04 8.80
C PHE A 302 -22.80 0.62 8.67
N TYR A 303 -24.00 0.41 9.23
CA TYR A 303 -24.67 -0.88 9.21
C TYR A 303 -25.40 -1.07 7.88
N TRP A 304 -24.66 -1.48 6.84
CA TRP A 304 -25.16 -1.59 5.47
C TRP A 304 -26.50 -2.30 5.36
N ILE A 305 -26.62 -3.51 5.94
CA ILE A 305 -27.84 -4.32 5.88
C ILE A 305 -29.06 -3.60 6.47
N SER A 306 -28.88 -2.85 7.56
CA SER A 306 -29.99 -2.11 8.18
C SER A 306 -30.44 -0.95 7.32
N ILE A 307 -29.51 -0.29 6.64
CA ILE A 307 -29.79 0.84 5.76
C ILE A 307 -30.39 0.34 4.44
N GLU A 308 -29.85 -0.72 3.85
CA GLU A 308 -30.39 -1.39 2.67
C GLU A 308 -31.85 -1.78 2.89
N ARG A 309 -32.16 -2.48 3.99
CA ARG A 309 -33.55 -2.81 4.37
C ARG A 309 -34.43 -1.57 4.54
N PHE A 310 -33.90 -0.51 5.13
CA PHE A 310 -34.64 0.74 5.26
C PHE A 310 -34.91 1.37 3.89
N LEU A 311 -33.93 1.43 3.00
CA LEU A 311 -34.07 1.95 1.65
C LEU A 311 -35.07 1.12 0.85
N ASP A 312 -34.99 -0.20 0.89
CA ASP A 312 -35.93 -1.11 0.24
C ASP A 312 -37.36 -0.91 0.75
N SER A 313 -37.54 -0.59 2.04
CA SER A 313 -38.86 -0.29 2.60
C SER A 313 -39.45 1.05 2.13
N GLN A 314 -38.60 2.01 1.77
CA GLN A 314 -39.00 3.37 1.36
C GLN A 314 -39.14 3.49 -0.16
N VAL A 315 -38.25 2.82 -0.89
CA VAL A 315 -38.16 2.79 -2.35
C VAL A 315 -37.92 1.34 -2.76
N PRO A 316 -38.99 0.53 -2.85
CA PRO A 316 -38.87 -0.86 -3.25
C PRO A 316 -38.22 -0.94 -4.63
N SER A 317 -37.17 -1.77 -4.75
CA SER A 317 -36.56 -2.04 -6.05
C SER A 317 -37.61 -2.62 -7.00
N PRO A 318 -37.72 -2.13 -8.25
CA PRO A 318 -38.63 -2.70 -9.25
C PRO A 318 -38.25 -4.14 -9.66
N GLU A 319 -37.13 -4.66 -9.18
CA GLU A 319 -36.61 -6.01 -9.48
C GLU A 319 -36.87 -7.04 -8.36
N CYS A 320 -37.65 -6.69 -7.33
CA CYS A 320 -38.06 -7.58 -6.23
C CYS A 320 -39.57 -7.87 -6.24
#